data_AF-V9GAY0-F1
#
_entry.id   AF-V9GAY0-F1
#
_cell.length_a   1.000
_cell.length_b   1.000
_cell.length_c   1.000
_cell.angle_alpha   90.00
_cell.angle_beta   90.00
_cell.angle_gamma   90.00
#
_symmetry.space_group_name_H-M   'P 1'
#
loop_
_entity.id
_entity.type
_entity.pdbx_description
1 polymer ?
#
loop_
_entity_poly.entity_id
_entity_poly.type
_entity_poly.pdbx_seq_one_letter_code
_entity_poly.pdbx_strand_id
1 'polypeptide(L)'
;MVDEDAFGNFPEGSMNVSESNIRLLLSAIALEEIALAHIVNSEAEKIQYVVGTLQPCLEPMENIAAHDLLAVNHSVCQLMEDVLLREVMLQMRMSQIMGALDRTRML
;
A
#
# COMPACT_ATOMS: atom_id res chain seq x y z
N MET A 1 33.95 -44.12 17.33
CA MET A 1 34.31 -42.73 17.68
C MET A 1 33.76 -41.91 16.53
N VAL A 2 32.59 -41.31 16.74
CA VAL A 2 31.93 -40.45 15.76
C VAL A 2 32.53 -39.06 15.98
N ASP A 3 33.10 -38.45 14.95
CA ASP A 3 33.60 -37.08 15.01
C ASP A 3 32.45 -36.14 15.41
N GLU A 4 32.52 -35.62 16.62
CA GLU A 4 31.53 -34.74 17.24
C GLU A 4 31.72 -33.26 16.84
N ASP A 5 32.66 -32.99 15.92
CA ASP A 5 33.06 -31.64 15.51
C ASP A 5 32.60 -31.25 14.09
N ALA A 6 31.72 -32.05 13.46
CA ALA A 6 31.16 -31.73 12.14
C ALA A 6 30.02 -30.70 12.15
N PHE A 7 29.68 -30.12 13.32
CA PHE A 7 28.84 -28.91 13.40
C PHE A 7 29.72 -27.66 13.46
N GLY A 8 30.61 -27.56 12.48
CA GLY A 8 31.37 -26.35 12.19
C GLY A 8 30.44 -25.24 11.75
N ASN A 9 30.14 -24.36 12.70
CA ASN A 9 29.91 -22.94 12.51
C ASN A 9 28.84 -22.59 11.46
N PHE A 10 27.57 -22.52 11.90
CA PHE A 10 26.58 -21.74 11.15
C PHE A 10 27.15 -20.34 10.96
N PRO A 11 27.25 -19.82 9.72
CA PRO A 11 27.58 -18.42 9.56
C PRO A 11 26.47 -17.66 10.29
N GLU A 12 26.84 -16.91 11.33
CA GLU A 12 26.02 -15.82 11.84
C GLU A 12 25.84 -14.88 10.65
N GLY A 13 24.77 -15.12 9.90
CA GLY A 13 24.37 -14.28 8.80
C GLY A 13 24.00 -12.95 9.42
N SER A 14 24.99 -12.05 9.52
CA SER A 14 24.71 -10.63 9.49
C SER A 14 23.80 -10.46 8.29
N MET A 15 22.52 -10.21 8.56
CA MET A 15 21.58 -9.84 7.52
C MET A 15 21.99 -8.46 7.05
N ASN A 16 23.08 -8.40 6.30
CA ASN A 16 23.50 -7.24 5.55
C ASN A 16 22.39 -7.04 4.55
N VAL A 17 21.48 -6.12 4.86
CA VAL A 17 20.45 -5.69 3.91
C VAL A 17 21.21 -5.07 2.75
N SER A 18 21.47 -5.89 1.72
CA SER A 18 22.18 -5.44 0.54
C SER A 18 21.37 -4.34 -0.11
N GLU A 19 22.03 -3.39 -0.77
CA GLU A 19 21.37 -2.29 -1.49
C GLU A 19 20.27 -2.79 -2.45
N SER A 20 20.48 -3.97 -3.06
CA SER A 20 19.49 -4.68 -3.88
C SER A 20 18.18 -4.99 -3.14
N ASN A 21 18.26 -5.40 -1.87
CA ASN A 21 17.08 -5.69 -1.05
C ASN A 21 16.33 -4.42 -0.68
N ILE A 22 17.04 -3.32 -0.40
CA ILE A 22 16.43 -2.01 -0.14
C ILE A 22 15.66 -1.54 -1.38
N ARG A 23 16.29 -1.63 -2.56
CA ARG A 23 15.64 -1.26 -3.83
C ARG A 23 14.38 -2.09 -4.08
N LEU A 24 14.42 -3.40 -3.83
CA LEU A 24 13.26 -4.28 -3.97
C LEU A 24 12.12 -3.87 -3.04
N LEU A 25 12.42 -3.57 -1.77
CA LEU A 25 11.42 -3.13 -0.80
C LEU A 25 10.79 -1.77 -1.17
N LEU A 26 11.61 -0.82 -1.65
CA LEU A 26 11.11 0.47 -2.14
C LEU A 26 10.25 0.30 -3.40
N SER A 27 10.62 -0.60 -4.31
CA SER A 27 9.79 -0.93 -5.49
C SER A 27 8.46 -1.57 -5.08
N ALA A 28 8.45 -2.43 -4.05
CA ALA A 28 7.22 -3.02 -3.53
C ALA A 28 6.29 -1.94 -2.93
N ILE A 29 6.85 -0.99 -2.17
CA ILE A 29 6.09 0.17 -1.67
C ILE A 29 5.51 0.97 -2.84
N ALA A 30 6.32 1.32 -3.85
CA ALA A 30 5.86 2.08 -5.00
C ALA A 30 4.71 1.39 -5.77
N LEU A 31 4.76 0.05 -5.91
CA LEU A 31 3.66 -0.71 -6.52
C LEU A 31 2.39 -0.67 -5.67
N GLU A 32 2.54 -0.69 -4.36
CA GLU A 32 1.40 -0.62 -3.43
C GLU A 32 0.76 0.78 -3.45
N GLU A 33 1.55 1.84 -3.51
CA GLU A 33 1.09 3.22 -3.69
C GLU A 33 0.31 3.40 -5.00
N ILE A 34 0.80 2.82 -6.11
CA ILE A 34 0.09 2.82 -7.39
C ILE A 34 -1.27 2.10 -7.26
N ALA A 35 -1.30 0.96 -6.57
CA ALA A 35 -2.54 0.23 -6.34
C ALA A 35 -3.54 1.03 -5.49
N LEU A 36 -3.08 1.69 -4.43
CA LEU A 36 -3.92 2.57 -3.61
C LEU A 36 -4.45 3.76 -4.40
N ALA A 37 -3.62 4.38 -5.25
CA ALA A 37 -4.05 5.47 -6.13
C ALA A 37 -5.17 5.04 -7.08
N HIS A 38 -5.10 3.83 -7.63
CA HIS A 38 -6.18 3.27 -8.44
C HIS A 38 -7.47 3.08 -7.65
N ILE A 39 -7.40 2.59 -6.42
CA ILE A 39 -8.58 2.45 -5.55
C ILE A 39 -9.22 3.82 -5.29
N VAL A 40 -8.41 4.82 -4.90
CA VAL A 40 -8.91 6.18 -4.65
C VAL A 40 -9.56 6.76 -5.90
N ASN A 41 -8.95 6.58 -7.08
CA ASN A 41 -9.53 7.05 -8.33
C ASN A 41 -10.86 6.34 -8.66
N SER A 42 -10.94 5.02 -8.48
CA SER A 42 -12.18 4.26 -8.71
C SER A 42 -13.31 4.67 -7.76
N GLU A 43 -13.01 4.99 -6.50
CA GLU A 43 -14.02 5.54 -5.57
C GLU A 43 -14.46 6.96 -5.97
N ALA A 44 -13.54 7.79 -6.48
CA ALA A 44 -13.89 9.10 -7.00
C ALA A 44 -14.81 8.99 -8.23
N GLU A 45 -14.51 8.08 -9.16
CA GLU A 45 -15.36 7.78 -10.31
C GLU A 45 -16.74 7.25 -9.89
N LYS A 46 -16.81 6.44 -8.81
CA LYS A 46 -18.08 5.98 -8.23
C LYS A 46 -18.95 7.14 -7.75
N ILE A 47 -18.37 8.11 -7.04
CA ILE A 47 -19.08 9.33 -6.63
C ILE A 47 -19.55 10.10 -7.86
N GLN A 48 -18.66 10.32 -8.83
CA GLN A 48 -18.98 11.06 -10.05
C GLN A 48 -20.09 10.37 -10.85
N TYR A 49 -20.12 9.04 -10.87
CA TYR A 49 -21.17 8.26 -11.52
C TYR A 49 -22.53 8.48 -10.85
N VAL A 50 -22.58 8.41 -9.52
CA VAL A 50 -23.82 8.58 -8.75
C VAL A 50 -24.36 10.01 -8.82
N VAL A 51 -23.47 11.02 -8.85
CA VAL A 51 -23.88 12.43 -8.96
C VAL A 51 -24.10 12.86 -10.43
N GLY A 52 -23.76 12.00 -11.39
CA GLY A 52 -23.94 12.27 -12.82
C GLY A 52 -22.91 13.25 -13.41
N THR A 53 -21.73 13.36 -12.81
CA THR A 53 -20.63 14.22 -13.29
C THR A 53 -19.56 13.47 -14.09
N LEU A 54 -19.65 12.14 -14.19
CA LEU A 54 -18.68 11.31 -14.92
C LEU A 54 -18.87 11.46 -16.44
N GLN A 55 -17.80 11.81 -17.17
CA GLN A 55 -17.79 11.96 -18.64
C GLN A 55 -16.98 10.82 -19.27
N PRO A 56 -17.27 10.35 -20.51
CA PRO A 56 -18.25 10.83 -21.49
C PRO A 56 -19.62 10.12 -21.40
N CYS A 57 -19.82 9.23 -20.42
CA CYS A 57 -21.03 8.44 -20.29
C CYS A 57 -21.84 8.82 -19.04
N LEU A 58 -23.00 9.42 -19.25
CA LEU A 58 -24.34 8.86 -19.05
C LEU A 58 -25.27 10.01 -18.67
N GLU A 59 -26.42 10.02 -19.34
CA GLU A 59 -27.59 10.79 -18.93
C GLU A 59 -27.75 10.66 -17.40
N PRO A 60 -28.11 11.76 -16.70
CA PRO A 60 -28.28 11.74 -15.25
C PRO A 60 -29.10 10.51 -14.86
N MET A 61 -28.67 9.75 -13.86
CA MET A 61 -29.50 8.68 -13.32
C MET A 61 -30.80 9.34 -12.79
N GLU A 62 -31.85 9.30 -13.60
CA GLU A 62 -33.14 9.86 -13.22
C GLU A 62 -33.68 9.04 -12.05
N ASN A 63 -33.83 9.69 -10.89
CA ASN A 63 -34.42 9.13 -9.66
C ASN A 63 -33.52 8.24 -8.77
N ILE A 64 -32.28 8.64 -8.48
CA ILE A 64 -31.56 8.05 -7.34
C ILE A 64 -32.26 8.46 -6.05
N ALA A 65 -32.67 7.48 -5.25
CA ALA A 65 -33.27 7.77 -3.97
C ALA A 65 -32.20 8.27 -2.98
N ALA A 66 -32.55 9.22 -2.11
CA ALA A 66 -31.60 9.81 -1.17
C ALA A 66 -30.90 8.77 -0.25
N HIS A 67 -31.56 7.63 0.01
CA HIS A 67 -30.98 6.53 0.79
C HIS A 67 -29.81 5.85 0.07
N ASP A 68 -29.90 5.67 -1.25
CA ASP A 68 -28.84 5.06 -2.05
C ASP A 68 -27.60 5.96 -2.07
N LEU A 69 -27.80 7.28 -2.17
CA LEU A 69 -26.72 8.26 -2.17
C LEU A 69 -25.98 8.28 -0.82
N LEU A 70 -26.72 8.21 0.29
CA LEU A 70 -26.14 8.06 1.63
C LEU A 70 -25.38 6.74 1.80
N ALA A 71 -25.91 5.64 1.26
CA ALA A 71 -25.26 4.33 1.31
C ALA A 71 -23.92 4.33 0.54
N VAL A 72 -23.89 4.93 -0.65
CA VAL A 72 -22.65 5.10 -1.44
C VAL A 72 -21.66 5.97 -0.68
N ASN A 73 -22.08 7.12 -0.15
CA ASN A 73 -21.20 7.99 0.62
C ASN A 73 -20.60 7.28 1.83
N HIS A 74 -21.42 6.52 2.57
CA HIS A 74 -20.93 5.75 3.71
C HIS A 74 -19.91 4.69 3.29
N SER A 75 -20.18 3.96 2.22
CA SER A 75 -19.26 2.95 1.68
C SER A 75 -17.92 3.57 1.23
N VAL A 76 -17.95 4.74 0.56
CA VAL A 76 -16.73 5.44 0.16
C VAL A 76 -15.95 5.91 1.39
N CYS A 77 -16.62 6.49 2.39
CA CYS A 77 -15.96 6.92 3.64
C CYS A 77 -15.26 5.75 4.35
N GLN A 78 -15.92 4.60 4.47
CA GLN A 78 -15.33 3.39 5.06
C GLN A 78 -14.07 2.95 4.30
N LEU A 79 -14.13 2.92 2.97
CA LEU A 79 -12.94 2.53 2.19
C LEU A 79 -11.81 3.56 2.29
N MET A 80 -12.13 4.86 2.38
CA MET A 80 -11.12 5.91 2.60
C MET A 80 -10.46 5.79 3.98
N GLU A 81 -11.18 5.37 5.02
CA GLU A 81 -10.60 5.05 6.33
C GLU A 81 -9.61 3.87 6.23
N ASP A 82 -9.97 2.82 5.48
CA ASP A 82 -9.08 1.67 5.24
C ASP A 82 -7.83 2.07 4.42
N VAL A 83 -8.00 2.90 3.39
CA VAL A 83 -6.89 3.44 2.57
C VAL A 83 -5.97 4.28 3.45
N LEU A 84 -6.50 5.15 4.30
CA LEU A 84 -5.70 5.95 5.23
C LEU A 84 -4.89 5.07 6.19
N LEU A 85 -5.51 4.03 6.75
CA LEU A 85 -4.82 3.09 7.62
C LEU A 85 -3.70 2.37 6.87
N ARG A 86 -3.91 2.03 5.59
CA ARG A 86 -2.88 1.42 4.75
C ARG A 86 -1.73 2.36 4.45
N GLU A 87 -2.03 3.62 4.14
CA GLU A 87 -1.03 4.68 3.94
C GLU A 87 -0.15 4.84 5.19
N VAL A 88 -0.74 4.89 6.38
CA VAL A 88 0.03 4.95 7.64
C VAL A 88 0.97 3.76 7.79
N MET A 89 0.51 2.54 7.47
CA MET A 89 1.38 1.35 7.51
C MET A 89 2.52 1.42 6.48
N LEU A 90 2.25 1.92 5.28
CA LEU A 90 3.26 2.11 4.23
C LEU A 90 4.32 3.12 4.66
N GLN A 91 3.90 4.26 5.23
CA GLN A 91 4.80 5.27 5.79
C GLN A 91 5.70 4.70 6.89
N MET A 92 5.16 3.85 7.77
CA MET A 92 5.96 3.17 8.80
C MET A 92 7.02 2.24 8.18
N ARG A 93 6.65 1.44 7.15
CA ARG A 93 7.59 0.55 6.45
C ARG A 93 8.67 1.34 5.71
N MET A 94 8.28 2.41 5.01
CA MET A 94 9.19 3.33 4.34
C MET A 94 10.22 3.90 5.32
N SER A 95 9.77 4.38 6.47
CA SER A 95 10.64 4.90 7.53
C SER A 95 11.65 3.86 8.03
N GLN A 96 11.22 2.61 8.22
CA GLN A 96 12.11 1.51 8.62
C GLN A 96 13.18 1.23 7.56
N ILE A 97 12.80 1.21 6.29
CA ILE A 97 13.72 0.99 5.16
C ILE A 97 14.73 2.14 5.06
N MET A 98 14.27 3.39 5.17
CA MET A 98 15.14 4.57 5.19
C MET A 98 16.13 4.52 6.35
N GLY A 99 15.66 4.19 7.56
CA GLY A 99 16.54 4.03 8.71
C GLY A 99 17.56 2.88 8.55
N ALA A 100 17.22 1.82 7.82
CA ALA A 100 18.16 0.76 7.48
C ALA A 100 19.21 1.23 6.45
N LEU A 101 18.79 2.00 5.43
CA LEU A 101 19.70 2.56 4.43
C LEU A 101 20.74 3.50 5.06
N ASP A 102 20.33 4.36 6.00
CA ASP A 102 21.23 5.26 6.70
C ASP A 102 22.29 4.50 7.50
N ARG A 103 21.90 3.40 8.16
CA ARG A 103 22.85 2.53 8.86
C ARG A 103 23.84 1.85 7.91
N THR A 104 23.39 1.39 6.75
CA THR A 104 24.26 0.76 5.74
C THR A 104 25.24 1.74 5.11
N ARG A 105 24.90 3.04 5.00
CA ARG A 105 25.79 4.08 4.48
C ARG A 105 26.84 4.60 5.47
N MET A 106 26.68 4.32 6.76
CA MET A 106 27.64 4.70 7.82
C MET A 106 28.72 3.64 8.07
N LEU A 107 28.62 2.47 7.43
CA LEU A 107 29.60 1.38 7.45
C LEU A 107 30.44 1.41 6.16
#